data_AF-A0A926P0U2-F1
#
_entry.id   AF-A0A926P0U2-F1
#
_cell.length_a   1.000
_cell.length_b   1.000
_cell.length_c   1.000
_cell.angle_alpha   90.00
_cell.angle_beta   90.00
_cell.angle_gamma   90.00
#
_symmetry.space_group_name_H-M   'P 1'
#
loop_
_entity.id
_entity.type
_entity.pdbx_description
1 polymer ?
#
loop_
_entity_poly.entity_id
_entity_poly.type
_entity_poly.pdbx_seq_one_letter_code
_entity_poly.pdbx_strand_id
1 'polypeptide(L)'
;MNDVPSALVKSGIDVLSDIRNTLRHSAEGPVVRDTGDHILNPDLGPYARWDGPPRDAAVLIPIIEHGSEPTVILTVRTAHLSSHAGQIAFPGGKIDKEDHGPAAAAIREAEEEIGLEPKAVRLIGELAPYLTGSGFRVVPVVAEVSPDHRLVANPHEVDDVFEVPLSFLMDPANHLRQSRKWEGRDRYFYAMPFGERYIWGVTAGIIRSLYETVYR
;
A
#
# COMPACT_ATOMS: atom_id res chain seq x y z
N MET A 1 9.21 -19.23 29.48
CA MET A 1 10.41 -18.46 29.11
C MET A 1 10.87 -19.02 27.77
N ASN A 2 10.25 -18.54 26.68
CA ASN A 2 10.63 -18.92 25.32
C ASN A 2 11.09 -17.63 24.67
N ASP A 3 12.41 -17.48 24.57
CA ASP A 3 13.03 -16.45 23.75
C ASP A 3 12.57 -16.66 22.30
N VAL A 4 11.74 -15.74 21.83
CA VAL A 4 11.56 -15.53 20.40
C VAL A 4 12.88 -14.93 19.92
N PRO A 5 13.61 -15.56 18.99
CA PRO A 5 14.83 -14.95 18.45
C PRO A 5 14.47 -13.56 17.94
N SER A 6 15.17 -12.54 18.44
CA SER A 6 15.12 -11.19 17.86
C SER A 6 15.44 -11.33 16.38
N ALA A 7 14.42 -11.27 15.52
CA ALA A 7 14.67 -11.09 14.09
C ALA A 7 15.56 -9.86 13.98
N LEU A 8 16.73 -9.99 13.36
CA LEU A 8 17.58 -8.84 13.07
C LEU A 8 16.72 -7.84 12.31
N VAL A 9 16.48 -6.67 12.91
CA VAL A 9 15.83 -5.55 12.23
C VAL A 9 16.74 -5.20 11.06
N LYS A 10 16.28 -5.52 9.84
CA LYS A 10 17.03 -5.22 8.62
C LYS A 10 17.12 -3.71 8.44
N SER A 11 18.25 -3.23 7.95
CA SER A 11 18.36 -1.82 7.56
C SER A 11 17.39 -1.54 6.42
N GLY A 12 16.91 -0.30 6.30
CA GLY A 12 15.95 0.05 5.24
C GLY A 12 16.51 -0.20 3.83
N ILE A 13 17.81 0.00 3.62
CA ILE A 13 18.46 -0.25 2.32
C ILE A 13 18.55 -1.74 1.97
N ASP A 14 18.72 -2.61 2.98
CA ASP A 14 18.65 -4.07 2.77
C ASP A 14 17.23 -4.47 2.37
N VAL A 15 16.22 -3.89 3.03
CA VAL A 15 14.80 -4.12 2.70
C VAL A 15 14.48 -3.70 1.27
N LEU A 16 14.91 -2.50 0.84
CA LEU A 16 14.73 -2.05 -0.54
C LEU A 16 15.46 -2.96 -1.55
N SER A 17 16.65 -3.45 -1.20
CA SER A 17 17.38 -4.40 -2.03
C SER A 17 16.65 -5.74 -2.17
N ASP A 18 16.08 -6.25 -1.08
CA ASP A 18 15.24 -7.46 -1.11
C ASP A 18 14.02 -7.26 -2.03
N ILE A 19 13.32 -6.12 -1.92
CA ILE A 19 12.17 -5.78 -2.77
C ILE A 19 12.58 -5.77 -4.25
N ARG A 20 13.67 -5.07 -4.61
CA ARG A 20 14.19 -5.02 -5.98
C ARG A 20 14.47 -6.42 -6.51
N ASN A 21 15.11 -7.26 -5.71
CA ASN A 21 15.46 -8.62 -6.11
C ASN A 21 14.20 -9.46 -6.32
N THR A 22 13.28 -9.50 -5.35
CA THR A 22 12.06 -10.32 -5.45
C THR A 22 11.19 -9.93 -6.66
N LEU A 23 10.97 -8.63 -6.86
CA LEU A 23 10.06 -8.16 -7.90
C LEU A 23 10.68 -8.20 -9.31
N ARG A 24 12.01 -8.01 -9.46
CA ARG A 24 12.68 -8.18 -10.76
C ARG A 24 12.71 -9.63 -11.24
N HIS A 25 12.78 -10.60 -10.33
CA HIS A 25 12.76 -12.02 -10.67
C HIS A 25 11.33 -12.57 -10.87
N SER A 26 10.30 -11.78 -10.56
CA SER A 26 8.89 -12.13 -10.85
C SER A 26 8.49 -11.88 -12.32
N ALA A 27 9.46 -11.68 -13.22
CA ALA A 27 9.26 -11.47 -14.66
C ALA A 27 8.64 -12.69 -15.40
N GLU A 28 8.42 -13.81 -14.71
CA GLU A 28 7.73 -15.00 -15.23
C GLU A 28 6.19 -14.94 -15.06
N GLY A 29 5.65 -13.86 -14.49
CA GLY A 29 4.21 -13.63 -14.29
C GLY A 29 3.89 -13.17 -12.86
N PRO A 30 2.71 -12.56 -12.63
CA PRO A 30 2.35 -12.08 -11.30
C PRO A 30 2.39 -13.24 -10.31
N VAL A 31 3.03 -13.03 -9.15
CA VAL A 31 2.93 -13.95 -8.01
C VAL A 31 1.46 -14.15 -7.71
N VAL A 32 0.91 -15.33 -8.00
CA VAL A 32 -0.51 -15.65 -7.80
C VAL A 32 -0.75 -15.86 -6.31
N ARG A 33 -0.83 -14.75 -5.57
CA ARG A 33 -1.20 -14.74 -4.15
C ARG A 33 -2.61 -14.19 -4.04
N ASP A 34 -3.49 -14.93 -3.38
CA ASP A 34 -4.80 -14.39 -3.01
C ASP A 34 -4.59 -13.35 -1.90
N THR A 35 -4.94 -12.09 -2.17
CA THR A 35 -4.78 -11.00 -1.21
C THR A 35 -6.05 -10.16 -1.14
N GLY A 36 -6.43 -9.72 0.07
CA GLY A 36 -7.64 -8.94 0.26
C GLY A 36 -8.16 -8.97 1.69
N ASP A 37 -9.26 -8.25 1.91
CA ASP A 37 -9.95 -8.20 3.20
C ASP A 37 -10.48 -9.58 3.61
N HIS A 38 -10.82 -10.44 2.65
CA HIS A 38 -11.39 -11.78 2.87
C HIS A 38 -10.38 -12.76 3.46
N ILE A 39 -9.07 -12.52 3.31
CA ILE A 39 -8.04 -13.38 3.90
C ILE A 39 -8.14 -13.40 5.44
N LEU A 40 -8.47 -12.26 6.05
CA LEU A 40 -8.70 -12.16 7.50
C LEU A 40 -10.16 -12.41 7.90
N ASN A 41 -11.07 -12.42 6.92
CA ASN A 41 -12.52 -12.50 7.11
C ASN A 41 -13.15 -13.48 6.11
N PRO A 42 -12.78 -14.78 6.16
CA PRO A 42 -13.14 -15.75 5.12
C PRO A 42 -14.65 -15.91 4.98
N ASP A 43 -15.41 -15.74 6.07
CA ASP A 43 -16.87 -15.86 6.09
C ASP A 43 -17.60 -14.78 5.28
N LEU A 44 -16.91 -13.69 4.93
CA LEU A 44 -17.48 -12.58 4.16
C LEU A 44 -17.25 -12.71 2.65
N GLY A 45 -16.29 -13.55 2.23
CA GLY A 45 -15.85 -13.64 0.84
C GLY A 45 -15.19 -12.36 0.29
N PRO A 46 -14.65 -12.40 -0.94
CA PRO A 46 -14.13 -11.21 -1.59
C PRO A 46 -15.25 -10.22 -1.90
N TYR A 47 -14.95 -8.91 -1.86
CA TYR A 47 -15.92 -7.84 -2.17
C TYR A 47 -17.20 -7.86 -1.32
N ALA A 48 -17.11 -8.28 -0.06
CA ALA A 48 -18.22 -8.50 0.89
C ALA A 48 -19.33 -7.43 0.98
N ARG A 49 -19.13 -6.22 0.45
CA ARG A 49 -20.09 -5.11 0.46
C ARG A 49 -20.43 -4.60 -0.95
N TRP A 50 -20.20 -5.42 -1.97
CA TRP A 50 -20.33 -5.03 -3.37
C TRP A 50 -20.82 -6.19 -4.23
N ASP A 51 -22.02 -6.04 -4.79
CA ASP A 51 -22.66 -7.06 -5.64
C ASP A 51 -22.41 -6.83 -7.14
N GLY A 52 -21.71 -5.76 -7.50
CA GLY A 52 -21.39 -5.43 -8.89
C GLY A 52 -20.11 -6.10 -9.40
N PRO A 53 -19.76 -5.91 -10.69
CA PRO A 53 -18.44 -6.31 -11.19
C PRO A 53 -17.33 -5.58 -10.42
N PRO A 54 -16.14 -6.21 -10.22
CA PRO A 54 -15.01 -5.56 -9.59
C PRO A 54 -14.66 -4.24 -10.27
N ARG A 55 -14.35 -3.23 -9.46
CA ARG A 55 -13.87 -1.94 -9.94
C ARG A 55 -12.35 -1.92 -9.86
N ASP A 56 -11.70 -1.68 -10.99
CA ASP A 56 -10.25 -1.69 -11.05
C ASP A 56 -9.65 -0.38 -10.55
N ALA A 57 -8.62 -0.51 -9.72
CA ALA A 57 -7.89 0.59 -9.13
C ALA A 57 -6.40 0.24 -9.06
N ALA A 58 -5.56 1.26 -9.00
CA ALA A 58 -4.12 1.09 -8.79
C ALA A 58 -3.63 2.11 -7.77
N VAL A 59 -2.65 1.70 -6.97
CA VAL A 59 -1.97 2.59 -6.01
C VAL A 59 -0.47 2.50 -6.20
N LEU A 60 0.21 3.62 -6.04
CA LEU A 60 1.67 3.68 -6.05
C LEU A 60 2.19 3.42 -4.63
N ILE A 61 3.19 2.54 -4.49
CA ILE A 61 4.02 2.41 -3.30
C ILE A 61 5.34 3.14 -3.63
N PRO A 62 5.40 4.47 -3.44
CA PRO A 62 6.57 5.28 -3.74
C PRO A 62 7.62 5.14 -2.64
N ILE A 63 8.77 4.57 -2.96
CA ILE A 63 9.90 4.40 -2.03
C ILE A 63 10.98 5.42 -2.38
N ILE A 64 11.29 6.33 -1.45
CA ILE A 64 12.37 7.31 -1.61
C ILE A 64 13.64 6.73 -0.99
N GLU A 65 14.75 6.78 -1.73
CA GLU A 65 16.05 6.34 -1.22
C GLU A 65 16.77 7.49 -0.49
N HIS A 66 16.50 7.67 0.81
CA HIS A 66 17.27 8.56 1.69
C HIS A 66 18.55 7.87 2.21
N GLY A 67 19.44 7.47 1.30
CA GLY A 67 20.66 6.75 1.66
C GLY A 67 20.37 5.40 2.35
N SER A 68 20.78 5.25 3.62
CA SER A 68 20.63 3.97 4.34
C SER A 68 19.22 3.69 4.88
N GLU A 69 18.35 4.71 4.92
CA GLU A 69 16.99 4.59 5.46
C GLU A 69 15.95 5.06 4.42
N PRO A 70 15.61 4.22 3.43
CA PRO A 70 14.50 4.48 2.53
C PRO A 70 13.18 4.68 3.28
N THR A 71 12.34 5.53 2.74
CA THR A 71 11.01 5.85 3.27
C THR A 71 9.94 5.62 2.22
N VAL A 72 8.69 5.58 2.65
CA VAL A 72 7.52 5.42 1.79
C VAL A 72 6.60 6.61 1.95
N ILE A 73 6.18 7.23 0.85
CA ILE A 73 5.22 8.35 0.87
C ILE A 73 3.82 7.79 1.09
N LEU A 74 3.10 8.38 2.04
CA LEU A 74 1.68 8.17 2.30
C LEU A 74 0.95 9.51 2.34
N THR A 75 -0.34 9.47 2.05
CA THR A 75 -1.23 10.62 2.05
C THR A 75 -2.29 10.49 3.14
N VAL A 76 -2.78 11.61 3.63
CA VAL A 76 -4.03 11.69 4.39
C VAL A 76 -5.10 12.26 3.48
N ARG A 77 -6.16 11.50 3.24
CA ARG A 77 -7.28 11.95 2.40
C ARG A 77 -8.06 13.07 3.07
N THR A 78 -8.50 14.06 2.31
CA THR A 78 -9.24 15.20 2.86
C THR A 78 -10.53 14.78 3.56
N ALA A 79 -10.87 15.49 4.63
CA ALA A 79 -12.06 15.17 5.44
C ALA A 79 -13.40 15.34 4.68
N HIS A 80 -13.42 16.08 3.58
CA HIS A 80 -14.63 16.41 2.81
C HIS A 80 -14.98 15.38 1.72
N LEU A 81 -14.15 14.36 1.51
CA LEU A 81 -14.42 13.33 0.51
C LEU A 81 -15.55 12.40 0.98
N SER A 82 -16.42 12.03 0.04
CA SER A 82 -17.61 11.19 0.28
C SER A 82 -17.29 9.77 0.75
N SER A 83 -16.04 9.34 0.64
CA SER A 83 -15.56 8.05 1.11
C SER A 83 -14.15 8.17 1.68
N HIS A 84 -13.86 7.40 2.73
CA HIS A 84 -12.53 7.26 3.33
C HIS A 84 -11.89 8.56 3.83
N ALA A 85 -12.70 9.56 4.20
CA ALA A 85 -12.26 10.82 4.80
C ALA A 85 -11.28 10.61 5.97
N GLY A 86 -10.14 11.31 5.94
CA GLY A 86 -9.09 11.23 6.96
C GLY A 86 -8.31 9.92 7.01
N GLN A 87 -8.53 8.99 6.08
CA GLN A 87 -7.77 7.74 6.04
C GLN A 87 -6.38 7.97 5.43
N ILE A 88 -5.41 7.23 5.98
CA ILE A 88 -4.07 7.16 5.42
C ILE A 88 -4.05 6.17 4.26
N ALA A 89 -3.57 6.61 3.11
CA ALA A 89 -3.52 5.84 1.90
C ALA A 89 -2.19 5.99 1.16
N PHE A 90 -1.94 5.06 0.25
CA PHE A 90 -1.02 5.30 -0.85
C PHE A 90 -1.67 6.26 -1.86
N PRO A 91 -0.88 7.07 -2.59
CA PRO A 91 -1.40 7.78 -3.75
C PRO A 91 -2.00 6.81 -4.76
N GLY A 92 -3.18 7.11 -5.28
CA GLY A 92 -3.82 6.21 -6.24
C GLY A 92 -5.34 6.31 -6.30
N GLY A 93 -5.88 5.69 -7.33
CA GLY A 93 -7.29 5.83 -7.68
C GLY A 93 -7.76 4.75 -8.65
N LYS A 94 -8.84 5.05 -9.37
CA LYS A 94 -9.42 4.13 -10.34
C LYS A 94 -8.52 4.04 -11.57
N ILE A 95 -8.54 2.87 -12.21
CA ILE A 95 -7.95 2.73 -13.55
C ILE A 95 -8.99 3.23 -14.55
N ASP A 96 -8.64 4.28 -15.28
CA ASP A 96 -9.46 4.83 -16.35
C ASP A 96 -9.25 4.05 -17.66
N LYS A 97 -10.14 4.23 -18.64
CA LYS A 97 -10.08 3.46 -19.90
C LYS A 97 -8.87 3.85 -20.75
N GLU A 98 -8.41 5.07 -20.56
CA GLU A 98 -7.29 5.71 -21.22
C GLU A 98 -5.95 5.30 -20.59
N ASP A 99 -5.97 4.79 -19.35
CA ASP A 99 -4.77 4.33 -18.67
C ASP A 99 -4.22 3.07 -19.34
N HIS A 100 -2.93 3.10 -19.68
CA HIS A 100 -2.21 1.97 -20.26
C HIS A 100 -1.80 0.93 -19.21
N GLY A 101 -2.73 0.54 -18.35
CA GLY A 101 -2.56 -0.44 -17.29
C GLY A 101 -2.32 0.18 -15.89
N PRO A 102 -2.14 -0.68 -14.87
CA PRO A 102 -2.10 -0.25 -13.47
C PRO A 102 -0.98 0.74 -13.15
N ALA A 103 0.22 0.51 -13.67
CA ALA A 103 1.34 1.43 -13.46
C ALA A 103 1.07 2.84 -14.00
N ALA A 104 0.42 2.96 -15.16
CA ALA A 104 0.07 4.26 -15.74
C ALA A 104 -0.95 5.00 -14.85
N ALA A 105 -2.00 4.30 -14.41
CA ALA A 105 -3.00 4.85 -13.51
C ALA A 105 -2.38 5.31 -12.17
N ALA A 106 -1.57 4.47 -11.54
CA ALA A 106 -0.93 4.79 -10.25
C ALA A 106 0.00 6.02 -10.34
N ILE A 107 0.73 6.17 -11.46
CA ILE A 107 1.60 7.34 -11.69
C ILE A 107 0.77 8.60 -11.94
N ARG A 108 -0.27 8.52 -12.78
CA ARG A 108 -1.18 9.64 -13.05
C ARG A 108 -1.83 10.14 -11.75
N GLU A 109 -2.39 9.24 -10.96
CA GLU A 109 -3.02 9.58 -9.68
C GLU A 109 -2.01 10.17 -8.68
N ALA A 110 -0.77 9.66 -8.63
CA ALA A 110 0.27 10.24 -7.78
C ALA A 110 0.67 11.66 -8.25
N GLU A 111 0.68 11.92 -9.56
CA GLU A 111 0.88 13.26 -10.11
C GLU A 111 -0.28 14.19 -9.73
N GLU A 112 -1.53 13.73 -9.84
CA GLU A 112 -2.74 14.50 -9.54
C GLU A 112 -2.91 14.79 -8.03
N GLU A 113 -2.66 13.81 -7.17
CA GLU A 113 -2.89 13.92 -5.72
C GLU A 113 -1.74 14.65 -4.99
N ILE A 114 -0.48 14.39 -5.38
CA ILE A 114 0.70 14.88 -4.65
C ILE A 114 1.75 15.58 -5.53
N GLY A 115 1.47 15.81 -6.81
CA GLY A 115 2.39 16.51 -7.72
C GLY A 115 3.66 15.71 -8.03
N LEU A 116 3.66 14.40 -7.82
CA LEU A 116 4.83 13.56 -8.05
C LEU A 116 5.07 13.40 -9.56
N GLU A 117 6.06 14.13 -10.08
CA GLU A 117 6.36 14.14 -11.51
C GLU A 117 6.72 12.71 -12.01
N PRO A 118 6.13 12.23 -13.12
CA PRO A 118 6.38 10.88 -13.64
C PRO A 118 7.86 10.56 -13.88
N LYS A 119 8.67 11.56 -14.28
CA LYS A 119 10.12 11.41 -14.50
C LYS A 119 10.92 11.08 -13.24
N ALA A 120 10.36 11.36 -12.06
CA ALA A 120 10.98 11.04 -10.77
C ALA A 120 10.70 9.59 -10.35
N VAL A 121 9.81 8.88 -11.05
CA VAL A 121 9.35 7.53 -10.70
C VAL A 121 10.05 6.48 -11.57
N ARG A 122 10.65 5.49 -10.92
CA ARG A 122 11.24 4.31 -11.57
C ARG A 122 10.56 3.05 -11.05
N LEU A 123 9.80 2.39 -11.92
CA LEU A 123 9.07 1.17 -11.58
C LEU A 123 10.02 0.03 -11.15
N ILE A 124 9.66 -0.66 -10.08
CA ILE A 124 10.30 -1.91 -9.64
C ILE A 124 9.46 -3.10 -10.11
N GLY A 125 8.14 -3.07 -9.90
CA GLY A 125 7.22 -4.15 -10.26
C GLY A 125 5.84 -3.97 -9.63
N GLU A 126 4.94 -4.92 -9.88
CA GLU A 126 3.58 -4.93 -9.36
C GLU A 126 3.38 -6.09 -8.37
N LEU A 127 2.52 -5.90 -7.37
CA LEU A 127 2.06 -6.96 -6.48
C LEU A 127 0.77 -7.60 -7.01
N ALA A 128 0.42 -8.77 -6.47
CA ALA A 128 -0.90 -9.36 -6.68
C ALA A 128 -2.02 -8.36 -6.28
N PRO A 129 -3.15 -8.33 -7.02
CA PRO A 129 -4.25 -7.43 -6.68
C PRO A 129 -4.81 -7.69 -5.28
N TYR A 130 -5.09 -6.62 -4.54
CA TYR A 130 -5.74 -6.64 -3.24
C TYR A 130 -7.25 -6.45 -3.39
N LEU A 131 -8.03 -7.44 -2.96
CA LEU A 131 -9.49 -7.42 -3.06
C LEU A 131 -10.12 -6.77 -1.83
N THR A 132 -10.73 -5.61 -2.02
CA THR A 132 -11.34 -4.84 -0.91
C THR A 132 -12.79 -5.24 -0.71
N GLY A 133 -13.29 -5.16 0.53
CA GLY A 133 -14.72 -5.37 0.82
C GLY A 133 -15.63 -4.39 0.08
N SER A 134 -15.13 -3.20 -0.29
CA SER A 134 -15.84 -2.17 -1.05
C SER A 134 -15.96 -2.44 -2.55
N GLY A 135 -15.48 -3.58 -3.06
CA GLY A 135 -15.63 -3.92 -4.48
C GLY A 135 -14.49 -3.43 -5.39
N PHE A 136 -13.41 -2.90 -4.83
CA PHE A 136 -12.21 -2.56 -5.61
C PHE A 136 -11.24 -3.73 -5.66
N ARG A 137 -10.71 -3.98 -6.87
CA ARG A 137 -9.52 -4.80 -7.13
C ARG A 137 -8.35 -3.85 -7.31
N VAL A 138 -7.55 -3.68 -6.26
CA VAL A 138 -6.48 -2.68 -6.20
C VAL A 138 -5.16 -3.33 -6.58
N VAL A 139 -4.49 -2.86 -7.62
CA VAL A 139 -3.13 -3.30 -8.00
C VAL A 139 -2.09 -2.39 -7.36
N PRO A 140 -1.26 -2.88 -6.43
CA PRO A 140 -0.17 -2.10 -5.86
C PRO A 140 1.04 -2.10 -6.79
N VAL A 141 1.49 -0.91 -7.18
CA VAL A 141 2.63 -0.68 -8.06
C VAL A 141 3.79 -0.18 -7.22
N VAL A 142 4.89 -0.93 -7.15
CA VAL A 142 6.07 -0.56 -6.36
C VAL A 142 7.05 0.20 -7.23
N ALA A 143 7.47 1.38 -6.77
CA ALA A 143 8.41 2.21 -7.50
C ALA A 143 9.39 2.90 -6.58
N GLU A 144 10.57 3.20 -7.13
CA GLU A 144 11.53 4.09 -6.51
C GLU A 144 11.28 5.51 -6.96
N VAL A 145 11.44 6.45 -6.04
CA VAL A 145 11.29 7.88 -6.28
C VAL A 145 12.64 8.57 -6.07
N SER A 146 13.01 9.44 -7.01
CA SER A 146 14.22 10.25 -6.90
C SER A 146 14.23 11.05 -5.58
N PRO A 147 15.34 11.11 -4.83
CA PRO A 147 15.42 11.93 -3.62
C PRO A 147 15.23 13.43 -3.89
N ASP A 148 15.47 13.89 -5.12
CA ASP A 148 15.28 15.29 -5.55
C ASP A 148 13.83 15.61 -5.98
N HIS A 149 12.88 14.70 -5.75
CA HIS A 149 11.47 14.91 -6.08
C HIS A 149 10.89 16.12 -5.35
N ARG A 150 9.79 16.64 -5.89
CA ARG A 150 9.00 17.71 -5.28
C ARG A 150 7.58 17.23 -5.15
N LEU A 151 6.96 17.54 -4.01
CA LEU A 151 5.57 17.21 -3.75
C LEU A 151 4.77 18.50 -3.60
N VAL A 152 3.61 18.52 -4.22
CA VAL A 152 2.60 19.57 -4.08
C VAL A 152 1.27 18.85 -3.90
N ALA A 153 0.82 18.76 -2.65
CA ALA A 153 -0.47 18.16 -2.34
C ALA A 153 -1.60 18.95 -3.01
N ASN A 154 -2.52 18.24 -3.67
CA ASN A 154 -3.77 18.81 -4.13
C ASN A 154 -4.73 18.93 -2.92
N PRO A 155 -5.03 20.16 -2.44
CA PRO A 155 -5.81 20.36 -1.23
C PRO A 155 -7.28 19.93 -1.35
N HIS A 156 -7.76 19.60 -2.56
CA HIS A 156 -9.08 19.04 -2.75
C HIS A 156 -9.13 17.55 -2.37
N GLU A 157 -8.01 16.85 -2.41
CA GLU A 157 -7.95 15.39 -2.26
C GLU A 157 -7.04 14.93 -1.12
N VAL A 158 -5.96 15.67 -0.87
CA VAL A 158 -4.93 15.36 0.13
C VAL A 158 -4.82 16.49 1.16
N ASP A 159 -5.13 16.17 2.42
CA ASP A 159 -4.95 17.08 3.56
C ASP A 159 -3.48 17.16 3.97
N ASP A 160 -2.75 16.06 3.81
CA ASP A 160 -1.35 15.97 4.25
C ASP A 160 -0.57 14.86 3.53
N VAL A 161 0.75 15.05 3.41
CA VAL A 161 1.69 14.11 2.80
C VAL A 161 2.85 13.88 3.76
N PHE A 162 3.16 12.63 4.04
CA PHE A 162 4.21 12.27 4.99
C PHE A 162 4.93 11.00 4.60
N GLU A 163 6.09 10.79 5.20
CA GLU A 163 6.95 9.64 4.95
C GLU A 163 7.01 8.72 6.17
N VAL A 164 7.09 7.41 5.91
CA VAL A 164 7.31 6.40 6.96
C VAL A 164 8.54 5.57 6.58
N PRO A 165 9.47 5.29 7.52
CA PRO A 165 10.62 4.44 7.24
C PRO A 165 10.17 3.08 6.69
N LEU A 166 10.79 2.65 5.58
CA LEU A 166 10.50 1.36 4.96
C LEU A 166 10.80 0.21 5.92
N SER A 167 11.85 0.34 6.74
CA SER A 167 12.20 -0.60 7.80
C SER A 167 11.06 -0.80 8.81
N PHE A 168 10.39 0.28 9.21
CA PHE A 168 9.22 0.23 10.10
C PHE A 168 8.05 -0.51 9.44
N LEU A 169 7.73 -0.16 8.20
CA LEU A 169 6.63 -0.76 7.43
C LEU A 169 6.85 -2.23 7.08
N MET A 170 8.10 -2.71 7.10
CA MET A 170 8.46 -4.08 6.74
C MET A 170 8.88 -4.92 7.96
N ASP A 171 8.80 -4.36 9.17
CA ASP A 171 8.96 -5.10 10.42
C ASP A 171 7.63 -5.76 10.82
N PRO A 172 7.53 -7.10 10.83
CA PRO A 172 6.30 -7.81 11.16
C PRO A 172 5.81 -7.54 12.60
N ALA A 173 6.67 -7.06 13.50
CA ALA A 173 6.26 -6.65 14.85
C ALA A 173 5.28 -5.46 14.83
N ASN A 174 5.33 -4.63 13.79
CA ASN A 174 4.41 -3.49 13.63
C ASN A 174 3.09 -3.88 12.96
N HIS A 175 2.94 -5.11 12.47
CA HIS A 175 1.77 -5.56 11.69
C HIS A 175 0.69 -6.10 12.63
N LEU A 176 0.06 -5.20 13.39
CA LEU A 176 -0.93 -5.57 14.40
C LEU A 176 -2.23 -6.04 13.76
N ARG A 177 -2.68 -7.24 14.10
CA ARG A 177 -4.04 -7.68 13.76
C ARG A 177 -5.02 -7.14 14.80
N GLN A 178 -6.05 -6.45 14.33
CA GLN A 178 -7.11 -5.90 15.16
C GLN A 178 -8.48 -6.25 14.61
N SER A 179 -9.53 -5.94 15.37
CA SER A 179 -10.91 -6.12 14.95
C SER A 179 -11.80 -4.96 15.35
N ARG A 180 -12.91 -4.80 14.62
CA ARG A 180 -14.04 -3.94 15.00
C ARG A 180 -15.34 -4.69 14.76
N LYS A 181 -16.32 -4.48 15.64
CA LYS A 181 -17.67 -5.01 15.43
C LYS A 181 -18.33 -4.31 14.25
N TRP A 182 -18.88 -5.09 13.34
CA TRP A 182 -19.62 -4.65 12.18
C TRP A 182 -20.74 -5.66 11.89
N GLU A 183 -21.98 -5.20 11.76
CA GLU A 183 -23.17 -6.06 11.57
C GLU A 183 -23.25 -7.23 12.57
N GLY A 184 -22.87 -6.97 13.83
CA GLY A 184 -22.88 -7.97 14.90
C GLY A 184 -21.75 -9.01 14.85
N ARG A 185 -20.82 -8.91 13.88
CA ARG A 185 -19.65 -9.79 13.74
C ARG A 185 -18.36 -9.02 13.92
N ASP A 186 -17.29 -9.70 14.32
CA ASP A 186 -15.96 -9.10 14.34
C ASP A 186 -15.37 -9.10 12.93
N ARG A 187 -15.01 -7.91 12.44
CA ARG A 187 -14.24 -7.74 11.21
C ARG A 187 -12.78 -7.46 11.56
N TYR A 188 -11.89 -8.30 11.07
CA TYR A 188 -10.46 -8.21 11.30
C TYR A 188 -9.75 -7.41 10.20
N PHE A 189 -8.70 -6.68 10.59
CA PHE A 189 -7.84 -5.93 9.69
C PHE A 189 -6.43 -5.80 10.28
N TYR A 190 -5.47 -5.43 9.44
CA TYR A 190 -4.14 -5.02 9.91
C TYR A 190 -4.11 -3.52 10.23
N ALA A 191 -3.29 -3.17 11.22
CA ALA A 191 -2.96 -1.81 11.59
C ALA A 191 -1.47 -1.68 11.94
N MET A 192 -0.88 -0.53 11.65
CA MET A 192 0.52 -0.17 11.93
C MET A 192 0.53 1.26 12.49
N PRO A 193 0.33 1.44 13.81
CA PRO A 193 0.38 2.76 14.44
C PRO A 193 1.81 3.33 14.37
N PHE A 194 1.97 4.55 13.87
CA PHE A 194 3.26 5.22 13.70
C PHE A 194 3.19 6.66 14.20
N GLY A 195 3.74 6.93 15.40
CA GLY A 195 3.53 8.21 16.07
C GLY A 195 2.03 8.49 16.25
N GLU A 196 1.55 9.63 15.76
CA GLU A 196 0.12 9.99 15.76
C GLU A 196 -0.65 9.42 14.57
N ARG A 197 0.02 8.75 13.63
CA ARG A 197 -0.58 8.19 12.41
C ARG A 197 -1.11 6.79 12.67
N TYR A 198 -2.30 6.52 12.15
CA TYR A 198 -2.93 5.21 12.24
C TYR A 198 -3.08 4.59 10.85
N ILE A 199 -2.09 3.81 10.41
CA ILE A 199 -2.11 3.14 9.11
C ILE A 199 -2.91 1.85 9.29
N TRP A 200 -4.02 1.65 8.57
CA TRP A 200 -4.90 0.50 8.81
C TRP A 200 -5.71 0.10 7.58
N GLY A 201 -6.42 -1.02 7.66
CA GLY A 201 -7.33 -1.47 6.61
C GLY A 201 -6.59 -1.86 5.34
N VAL A 202 -7.05 -1.36 4.19
CA VAL A 202 -6.49 -1.70 2.87
C VAL A 202 -5.02 -1.31 2.76
N THR A 203 -4.63 -0.13 3.22
CA THR A 203 -3.23 0.35 3.18
C THR A 203 -2.31 -0.58 3.96
N ALA A 204 -2.64 -0.89 5.21
CA ALA A 204 -1.87 -1.85 6.02
C ALA A 204 -1.93 -3.28 5.46
N GLY A 205 -3.04 -3.67 4.85
CA GLY A 205 -3.19 -4.94 4.14
C GLY A 205 -2.25 -5.07 2.95
N ILE A 206 -2.12 -4.01 2.13
CA ILE A 206 -1.19 -3.95 0.99
C ILE A 206 0.27 -3.98 1.48
N ILE A 207 0.61 -3.24 2.54
CA ILE A 207 1.95 -3.30 3.14
C ILE A 207 2.24 -4.71 3.65
N ARG A 208 1.25 -5.37 4.27
CA ARG A 208 1.38 -6.77 4.67
C ARG A 208 1.61 -7.67 3.46
N SER A 209 0.88 -7.49 2.36
CA SER A 209 1.11 -8.25 1.13
C SER A 209 2.51 -8.05 0.58
N LEU A 210 3.04 -6.82 0.57
CA LEU A 210 4.43 -6.54 0.17
C LEU A 210 5.42 -7.31 1.05
N TYR A 211 5.28 -7.22 2.38
CA TYR A 211 6.10 -7.96 3.33
C TYR A 211 6.09 -9.47 3.05
N GLU A 212 4.91 -10.03 2.84
CA GLU A 212 4.80 -11.46 2.61
C GLU A 212 5.37 -11.86 1.24
N THR A 213 5.18 -11.07 0.17
CA THR A 213 5.81 -11.34 -1.13
C THR A 213 7.33 -11.37 -1.03
N VAL A 214 7.93 -10.48 -0.22
CA VAL A 214 9.38 -10.35 -0.12
C VAL A 214 9.98 -11.43 0.80
N TYR A 215 9.28 -11.84 1.85
CA TYR A 215 9.84 -12.66 2.93
C TYR A 215 9.13 -13.99 3.19
N ARG A 216 8.10 -14.38 2.41
CA ARG A 216 7.35 -15.63 2.59
C ARG A 216 6.91 -16.28 1.27
#